data_AF-A0A537EKK7-F1
#
_entry.id   AF-A0A537EKK7-F1
#
_cell.length_a   1.000
_cell.length_b   1.000
_cell.length_c   1.000
_cell.angle_alpha   90.00
_cell.angle_beta   90.00
_cell.angle_gamma   90.00
#
_symmetry.space_group_name_H-M   'P 1'
#
loop_
_entity.id
_entity.type
_entity.pdbx_description
1 polymer ?
#
loop_
_entity_poly.entity_id
_entity_poly.type
_entity_poly.pdbx_seq_one_letter_code
_entity_poly.pdbx_strand_id
1 'polypeptide(L)'
;MKSRVTIGYTVQLRHLETFAHCPNTLSRTLTGPRKGNMSTPVYLDLVAMVAPALSLWLLIQQKPSFVGIARRNLIWLNIYFFLILAADIDRILTQSIFATYVMLVGFFLVAVNFGHAAAVVQFCPEARTWGESVRIILKRTMLFPLFLLTLGTWLVVTLVFDPVTSSLTSYGNEAYVLPSFPTWYTALTVAVAVPIVLYPSLLLLSSLRRAQTSYTRNSIFLMLSSWLCFPTVGLVVFFLLSPIIPFSYELGLIISSVLYCLLANSIRTLPGTTRFLKSSLFPQSLIKFGKRYLVLHDSGMRTVSFLSSAFRSTIEAGAKVVLKSPAPWLVEGLSRSDSRFNEWTENGKFVTPSTVSDDKRSGKEALSDKFGLSQTATVFVKELERQDLQGSMGSIVKESKNPGEPEAEVFLLQSSKAPRPQVADFLQKNGDVELVNLSEASDPFSTLVNLDHPRIEGSKILLEYSSNANFEEVVKKFFDEGIANAEMCALFTSKSSKLYRSLKGKRMVRIVAASSLVSVPDESPDGEIQIPDKELGLVTSLVTDFFENNMSVALSFVFDSITELIRGERWEQVYSGIKQLIELLSPSTVTAIFLVNTETTEARFLGALRGLFSVQMRLDDTQGQALRVTKAAF
;
A
#
# COMPACT_ATOMS: atom_id res chain seq x y z
N MET A 1 33.19 -53.12 21.83
CA MET A 1 33.89 -52.94 20.53
C MET A 1 33.15 -53.78 19.50
N LYS A 2 32.42 -53.12 18.59
CA LYS A 2 31.81 -53.53 17.31
C LYS A 2 31.36 -55.00 17.11
N SER A 3 30.05 -55.20 17.03
CA SER A 3 29.43 -56.23 16.17
C SER A 3 28.62 -55.52 15.09
N ARG A 4 29.04 -55.71 13.83
CA ARG A 4 28.33 -55.28 12.61
C ARG A 4 27.38 -56.41 12.22
N VAL A 5 26.11 -56.10 12.05
CA VAL A 5 25.13 -56.97 11.38
C VAL A 5 24.98 -56.46 9.94
N THR A 6 25.38 -57.27 8.98
CA THR A 6 25.16 -57.08 7.55
C THR A 6 24.14 -58.15 7.14
N ILE A 7 22.94 -57.75 6.74
CA ILE A 7 21.91 -58.65 6.18
C ILE A 7 21.98 -58.51 4.67
N GLY A 8 22.37 -59.59 3.99
CA GLY A 8 22.27 -59.74 2.55
C GLY A 8 20.88 -60.20 2.15
N TYR A 9 20.34 -59.63 1.07
CA TYR A 9 19.15 -60.11 0.39
C TYR A 9 19.56 -60.79 -0.93
N THR A 10 19.38 -62.10 -0.96
CA THR A 10 19.33 -62.95 -2.15
C THR A 10 17.89 -62.97 -2.67
N VAL A 11 17.67 -62.60 -3.94
CA VAL A 11 16.40 -62.83 -4.64
C VAL A 11 16.67 -63.71 -5.85
N GLN A 12 15.95 -64.83 -5.90
CA GLN A 12 16.03 -65.89 -6.89
C GLN A 12 15.55 -65.44 -8.28
N LEU A 13 16.36 -65.74 -9.29
CA LEU A 13 15.97 -65.88 -10.68
C LEU A 13 15.38 -67.29 -10.92
N ARG A 14 14.11 -67.37 -11.35
CA ARG A 14 13.54 -68.50 -12.10
C ARG A 14 12.32 -68.02 -12.91
N HIS A 15 12.52 -67.84 -14.21
CA HIS A 15 11.72 -68.50 -15.25
C HIS A 15 12.19 -68.01 -16.62
N LEU A 16 12.77 -68.92 -17.38
CA LEU A 16 13.07 -68.81 -18.80
C LEU A 16 12.60 -70.12 -19.45
N GLU A 17 12.22 -69.99 -20.73
CA GLU A 17 12.05 -71.02 -21.76
C GLU A 17 10.71 -71.77 -21.82
N THR A 18 9.90 -71.45 -22.84
CA THR A 18 9.83 -72.25 -24.09
C THR A 18 8.78 -71.67 -25.05
N PHE A 19 9.21 -71.27 -26.26
CA PHE A 19 8.65 -71.67 -27.56
C PHE A 19 9.53 -71.08 -28.68
N ALA A 20 9.92 -71.93 -29.64
CA ALA A 20 11.02 -71.75 -30.59
C ALA A 20 10.56 -71.69 -32.07
N HIS A 21 11.42 -71.04 -32.88
CA HIS A 21 11.68 -71.18 -34.34
C HIS A 21 10.60 -70.72 -35.37
N CYS A 22 10.90 -70.05 -36.50
CA CYS A 22 12.11 -69.84 -37.34
C CYS A 22 11.82 -68.70 -38.41
N PRO A 23 12.68 -68.31 -39.38
CA PRO A 23 13.97 -67.60 -39.30
C PRO A 23 14.15 -66.36 -40.25
N ASN A 24 15.20 -65.57 -39.95
CA ASN A 24 16.08 -64.77 -40.82
C ASN A 24 15.52 -63.84 -41.94
N THR A 25 15.82 -62.54 -41.84
CA THR A 25 16.73 -61.85 -42.79
C THR A 25 17.09 -60.41 -42.35
N LEU A 26 18.37 -60.10 -42.56
CA LEU A 26 19.01 -58.81 -42.83
C LEU A 26 19.28 -57.78 -41.71
N SER A 27 20.56 -57.83 -41.29
CA SER A 27 21.52 -56.72 -41.24
C SER A 27 21.24 -55.53 -40.30
N ARG A 28 21.93 -55.59 -39.15
CA ARG A 28 22.51 -54.43 -38.48
C ARG A 28 23.28 -53.55 -39.48
N THR A 29 22.83 -52.32 -39.65
CA THR A 29 23.67 -51.18 -40.04
C THR A 29 23.57 -50.12 -38.95
N LEU A 30 24.66 -50.02 -38.19
CA LEU A 30 24.98 -48.92 -37.30
C LEU A 30 25.56 -47.81 -38.21
N THR A 31 24.76 -46.81 -38.55
CA THR A 31 25.25 -45.60 -39.24
C THR A 31 24.47 -44.36 -38.83
N GLY A 32 25.17 -43.46 -38.11
CA GLY A 32 25.00 -42.01 -38.21
C GLY A 32 24.21 -41.32 -37.09
N PRO A 33 24.76 -40.24 -36.48
CA PRO A 33 24.02 -39.42 -35.53
C PRO A 33 22.87 -38.73 -36.28
N ARG A 34 21.64 -39.04 -35.91
CA ARG A 34 20.46 -38.33 -36.39
C ARG A 34 20.64 -36.86 -36.03
N LYS A 35 20.65 -35.97 -37.02
CA LYS A 35 20.53 -34.51 -36.84
C LYS A 35 19.50 -34.25 -35.73
N GLY A 36 19.96 -33.68 -34.63
CA GLY A 36 19.19 -33.51 -33.40
C GLY A 36 18.03 -32.56 -33.61
N ASN A 37 16.88 -33.09 -34.05
CA ASN A 37 15.62 -32.38 -33.88
C ASN A 37 15.28 -32.47 -32.40
N MET A 38 15.35 -31.32 -31.72
CA MET A 38 14.95 -31.17 -30.33
C MET A 38 13.49 -31.60 -30.18
N SER A 39 13.16 -32.35 -29.13
CA SER A 39 11.78 -32.81 -28.93
C SER A 39 10.84 -31.61 -28.73
N THR A 40 9.65 -31.69 -29.33
CA THR A 40 8.61 -30.64 -29.23
C THR A 40 8.33 -30.14 -27.80
N PRO A 41 8.25 -31.00 -26.75
CA PRO A 41 8.04 -30.51 -25.39
C PRO A 41 9.21 -29.70 -24.84
N VAL A 42 10.46 -30.09 -25.12
CA VAL A 42 11.65 -29.29 -24.73
C VAL A 42 11.65 -27.92 -25.41
N TYR A 43 11.16 -27.84 -26.66
CA TYR A 43 10.99 -26.56 -27.33
C TYR A 43 9.93 -25.67 -26.64
N LEU A 44 8.81 -26.26 -26.22
CA LEU A 44 7.75 -25.52 -25.50
C LEU A 44 8.23 -24.99 -24.14
N ASP A 45 9.03 -25.76 -23.40
CA ASP A 45 9.62 -25.29 -22.13
C ASP A 45 10.63 -24.16 -22.33
N LEU A 46 11.44 -24.22 -23.39
CA LEU A 46 12.35 -23.13 -23.75
C LEU A 46 11.59 -21.86 -24.13
N VAL A 47 10.45 -21.99 -24.81
CA VAL A 47 9.54 -20.85 -25.06
C VAL A 47 8.98 -20.32 -23.73
N ALA A 48 8.61 -21.19 -22.79
CA ALA A 48 8.13 -20.81 -21.46
C ALA A 48 9.20 -20.09 -20.61
N MET A 49 10.49 -20.19 -20.94
CA MET A 49 11.56 -19.45 -20.23
C MET A 49 11.62 -17.96 -20.60
N VAL A 50 11.11 -17.55 -21.76
CA VAL A 50 11.29 -16.18 -22.30
C VAL A 50 10.62 -15.12 -21.41
N ALA A 51 9.38 -15.33 -21.00
CA ALA A 51 8.63 -14.34 -20.21
C ALA A 51 9.20 -14.15 -18.77
N PRO A 52 9.58 -15.20 -18.02
CA PRO A 52 10.30 -15.09 -16.75
C PRO A 52 11.65 -14.41 -16.90
N ALA A 53 12.37 -14.64 -18.02
CA ALA A 53 13.65 -13.98 -18.27
C ALA A 53 13.46 -12.46 -18.49
N LEU A 54 12.44 -12.08 -19.26
CA LEU A 54 12.05 -10.68 -19.44
C LEU A 54 11.64 -10.05 -18.10
N SER A 55 10.82 -10.75 -17.31
CA SER A 55 10.40 -10.34 -15.97
C SER A 55 11.61 -10.11 -15.04
N LEU A 56 12.55 -11.05 -14.98
CA LEU A 56 13.76 -10.92 -14.16
C LEU A 56 14.63 -9.76 -14.62
N TRP A 57 14.81 -9.58 -15.93
CA TRP A 57 15.54 -8.45 -16.51
C TRP A 57 14.89 -7.10 -16.13
N LEU A 58 13.57 -6.99 -16.26
CA LEU A 58 12.82 -5.81 -15.86
C LEU A 58 12.95 -5.51 -14.36
N LEU A 59 12.93 -6.54 -13.52
CA LEU A 59 13.11 -6.41 -12.07
C LEU A 59 14.54 -6.04 -11.70
N ILE A 60 15.55 -6.46 -12.45
CA ILE A 60 16.96 -6.11 -12.19
C ILE A 60 17.23 -4.65 -12.58
N GLN A 61 16.66 -4.16 -13.68
CA GLN A 61 16.85 -2.77 -14.13
C GLN A 61 16.22 -1.70 -13.23
N GLN A 62 15.32 -2.08 -12.31
CA GLN A 62 14.74 -1.15 -11.35
C GLN A 62 15.76 -0.70 -10.29
N LYS A 63 15.80 0.62 -10.03
CA LYS A 63 16.65 1.19 -8.96
C LYS A 63 16.34 0.52 -7.61
N PRO A 64 17.37 0.15 -6.82
CA PRO A 64 17.23 -0.63 -5.58
C PRO A 64 16.43 0.07 -4.47
N SER A 65 16.20 1.37 -4.58
CA SER A 65 15.62 2.21 -3.54
C SER A 65 14.10 2.07 -3.34
N PHE A 66 13.36 1.41 -4.24
CA PHE A 66 11.91 1.57 -4.29
C PHE A 66 11.08 0.36 -3.77
N VAL A 67 11.54 -0.90 -3.78
CA VAL A 67 10.66 -2.02 -3.37
C VAL A 67 11.42 -3.16 -2.69
N GLY A 68 12.01 -2.92 -1.51
CA GLY A 68 12.96 -3.84 -0.86
C GLY A 68 12.52 -5.31 -0.74
N ILE A 69 11.36 -5.61 -0.13
CA ILE A 69 10.90 -6.99 0.07
C ILE A 69 10.04 -7.52 -1.09
N ALA A 70 9.12 -6.73 -1.64
CA ALA A 70 8.23 -7.25 -2.68
C ALA A 70 8.98 -7.56 -3.99
N ARG A 71 10.00 -6.75 -4.35
CA ARG A 71 10.93 -7.07 -5.45
C ARG A 71 11.72 -8.33 -5.14
N ARG A 72 12.24 -8.47 -3.92
CA ARG A 72 13.02 -9.65 -3.51
C ARG A 72 12.17 -10.92 -3.59
N ASN A 73 10.96 -10.91 -3.03
CA ASN A 73 10.02 -12.03 -3.13
C ASN A 73 9.76 -12.39 -4.59
N LEU A 74 9.53 -11.40 -5.46
CA LEU A 74 9.26 -11.62 -6.87
C LEU A 74 10.48 -12.15 -7.65
N ILE A 75 11.70 -11.70 -7.33
CA ILE A 75 12.95 -12.27 -7.86
C ILE A 75 13.04 -13.74 -7.49
N TRP A 76 12.82 -14.09 -6.22
CA TRP A 76 12.80 -15.47 -5.76
C TRP A 76 11.71 -16.29 -6.45
N LEU A 77 10.52 -15.70 -6.65
CA LEU A 77 9.41 -16.34 -7.36
C LEU A 77 9.80 -16.71 -8.81
N ASN A 78 10.48 -15.81 -9.53
CA ASN A 78 10.99 -16.07 -10.87
C ASN A 78 12.10 -17.14 -10.85
N ILE A 79 13.02 -17.10 -9.88
CA ILE A 79 14.08 -18.12 -9.72
C ILE A 79 13.48 -19.51 -9.48
N TYR A 80 12.46 -19.62 -8.61
CA TYR A 80 11.79 -20.89 -8.36
C TYR A 80 11.01 -21.38 -9.58
N PHE A 81 10.43 -20.48 -10.38
CA PHE A 81 9.80 -20.86 -11.63
C PHE A 81 10.81 -21.37 -12.67
N PHE A 82 11.99 -20.76 -12.76
CA PHE A 82 13.08 -21.29 -13.59
C PHE A 82 13.55 -22.68 -13.13
N LEU A 83 13.58 -22.93 -11.83
CA LEU A 83 13.88 -24.25 -11.29
C LEU A 83 12.85 -25.30 -11.75
N ILE A 84 11.56 -24.95 -11.78
CA ILE A 84 10.49 -25.83 -12.27
C ILE A 84 10.71 -26.13 -13.76
N LEU A 85 10.95 -25.12 -14.60
CA LEU A 85 11.19 -25.31 -16.04
C LEU A 85 12.45 -26.13 -16.32
N ALA A 86 13.54 -25.88 -15.60
CA ALA A 86 14.77 -26.64 -15.76
C ALA A 86 14.59 -28.11 -15.33
N ALA A 87 13.83 -28.35 -14.27
CA ALA A 87 13.50 -29.70 -13.82
C ALA A 87 12.54 -30.43 -14.79
N ASP A 88 11.64 -29.73 -15.47
CA ASP A 88 10.79 -30.35 -16.49
C ASP A 88 11.59 -30.75 -17.73
N ILE A 89 12.49 -29.87 -18.18
CA ILE A 89 13.43 -30.18 -19.27
C ILE A 89 14.29 -31.40 -18.90
N ASP A 90 14.84 -31.45 -17.68
CA ASP A 90 15.60 -32.61 -17.20
C ASP A 90 14.72 -33.87 -17.18
N ARG A 91 13.47 -33.78 -16.67
CA ARG A 91 12.52 -34.89 -16.68
C ARG A 91 12.32 -35.45 -18.09
N ILE A 92 12.18 -34.59 -19.10
CA ILE A 92 11.96 -35.01 -20.49
C ILE A 92 13.23 -35.64 -21.09
N LEU A 93 14.41 -35.06 -20.84
CA LEU A 93 15.68 -35.52 -21.39
C LEU A 93 16.21 -36.80 -20.75
N THR A 94 16.15 -36.89 -19.41
CA THR A 94 16.74 -37.99 -18.65
C THR A 94 15.71 -39.04 -18.22
N GLN A 95 14.41 -38.79 -18.44
CA GLN A 95 13.30 -39.64 -17.97
C GLN A 95 13.37 -39.91 -16.46
N SER A 96 13.95 -38.97 -15.72
CA SER A 96 14.22 -39.09 -14.30
C SER A 96 12.99 -38.78 -13.46
N ILE A 97 12.60 -39.72 -12.60
CA ILE A 97 11.55 -39.51 -11.58
C ILE A 97 12.00 -38.45 -10.57
N PHE A 98 13.31 -38.37 -10.29
CA PHE A 98 13.86 -37.37 -9.38
C PHE A 98 13.60 -35.94 -9.85
N ALA A 99 13.62 -35.69 -11.15
CA ALA A 99 13.32 -34.39 -11.73
C ALA A 99 11.87 -33.95 -11.44
N THR A 100 10.93 -34.90 -11.36
CA THR A 100 9.54 -34.60 -10.94
C THR A 100 9.45 -34.16 -9.48
N TYR A 101 10.25 -34.75 -8.59
CA TYR A 101 10.33 -34.28 -7.20
C TYR A 101 10.91 -32.88 -7.09
N VAL A 102 11.93 -32.55 -7.89
CA VAL A 102 12.49 -31.18 -7.94
C VAL A 102 11.43 -30.17 -8.40
N MET A 103 10.59 -30.52 -9.38
CA MET A 103 9.45 -29.68 -9.78
C MET A 103 8.44 -29.47 -8.64
N LEU A 104 8.05 -30.53 -7.92
CA LEU A 104 7.11 -30.44 -6.80
C LEU A 104 7.65 -29.57 -5.65
N VAL A 105 8.95 -29.66 -5.37
CA VAL A 105 9.65 -28.75 -4.44
C VAL A 105 9.62 -27.31 -4.95
N GLY A 106 9.80 -27.10 -6.27
CA GLY A 106 9.66 -25.79 -6.90
C GLY A 106 8.27 -25.18 -6.68
N PHE A 107 7.20 -25.95 -6.90
CA PHE A 107 5.82 -25.50 -6.63
C PHE A 107 5.59 -25.16 -5.16
N PHE A 108 6.14 -25.92 -4.23
CA PHE A 108 6.13 -25.60 -2.79
C PHE A 108 6.79 -24.24 -2.51
N LEU A 109 7.99 -24.01 -3.05
CA LEU A 109 8.73 -22.76 -2.85
C LEU A 109 7.99 -21.54 -3.42
N VAL A 110 7.35 -21.70 -4.59
CA VAL A 110 6.47 -20.69 -5.18
C VAL A 110 5.31 -20.35 -4.25
N ALA A 111 4.59 -21.36 -3.75
CA ALA A 111 3.42 -21.14 -2.88
C ALA A 111 3.80 -20.46 -1.56
N VAL A 112 4.89 -20.88 -0.93
CA VAL A 112 5.42 -20.24 0.29
C VAL A 112 5.78 -18.77 0.02
N ASN A 113 6.50 -18.50 -1.06
CA ASN A 113 6.97 -17.15 -1.36
C ASN A 113 5.80 -16.21 -1.72
N PHE A 114 4.83 -16.69 -2.50
CA PHE A 114 3.63 -15.93 -2.83
C PHE A 114 2.76 -15.65 -1.60
N GLY A 115 2.54 -16.65 -0.74
CA GLY A 115 1.80 -16.47 0.52
C GLY A 115 2.49 -15.49 1.46
N HIS A 116 3.83 -15.51 1.52
CA HIS A 116 4.60 -14.50 2.24
C HIS A 116 4.46 -13.11 1.60
N ALA A 117 4.50 -12.98 0.27
CA ALA A 117 4.32 -11.71 -0.42
C ALA A 117 2.94 -11.09 -0.15
N ALA A 118 1.86 -11.89 -0.20
CA ALA A 118 0.52 -11.43 0.14
C ALA A 118 0.42 -10.97 1.62
N ALA A 119 1.05 -11.71 2.54
CA ALA A 119 1.12 -11.34 3.95
C ALA A 119 1.92 -10.06 4.21
N VAL A 120 3.02 -9.84 3.47
CA VAL A 120 3.81 -8.59 3.53
C VAL A 120 2.96 -7.40 3.09
N VAL A 121 2.25 -7.51 1.95
CA VAL A 121 1.38 -6.44 1.44
C VAL A 121 0.30 -6.06 2.47
N GLN A 122 -0.26 -7.05 3.18
CA GLN A 122 -1.32 -6.80 4.13
C GLN A 122 -0.86 -6.30 5.51
N PHE A 123 0.17 -6.94 6.09
CA PHE A 123 0.51 -6.76 7.50
C PHE A 123 1.76 -5.91 7.71
N CYS A 124 2.73 -5.99 6.80
CA CYS A 124 4.07 -5.44 7.03
C CYS A 124 4.68 -4.84 5.75
N PRO A 125 4.01 -3.87 5.09
CA PRO A 125 4.55 -3.27 3.87
C PRO A 125 5.89 -2.55 4.12
N GLU A 126 6.19 -2.22 5.39
CA GLU A 126 7.40 -1.50 5.84
C GLU A 126 8.62 -2.39 6.10
N ALA A 127 8.44 -3.72 6.17
CA ALA A 127 9.56 -4.61 6.48
C ALA A 127 10.63 -4.54 5.39
N ARG A 128 11.91 -4.50 5.79
CA ARG A 128 13.06 -4.45 4.86
C ARG A 128 13.77 -5.79 4.73
N THR A 129 13.68 -6.62 5.76
CA THR A 129 14.27 -7.96 5.78
C THR A 129 13.21 -9.05 5.90
N TRP A 130 13.48 -10.21 5.30
CA TRP A 130 12.61 -11.38 5.38
C TRP A 130 12.41 -11.86 6.84
N GLY A 131 13.44 -11.77 7.68
CA GLY A 131 13.34 -12.15 9.10
C GLY A 131 12.43 -11.21 9.90
N GLU A 132 12.48 -9.90 9.61
CA GLU A 132 11.61 -8.91 10.22
C GLU A 132 10.15 -9.09 9.81
N SER A 133 9.87 -9.28 8.51
CA SER A 133 8.51 -9.51 8.03
C SER A 133 7.89 -10.76 8.65
N VAL A 134 8.62 -11.88 8.67
CA VAL A 134 8.15 -13.14 9.26
C VAL A 134 7.86 -12.96 10.75
N ARG A 135 8.73 -12.27 11.50
CA ARG A 135 8.54 -12.03 12.94
C ARG A 135 7.28 -11.20 13.23
N ILE A 136 7.01 -10.18 12.42
CA ILE A 136 5.81 -9.34 12.60
C ILE A 136 4.55 -10.11 12.20
N ILE A 137 4.58 -10.85 11.08
CA ILE A 137 3.45 -11.67 10.62
C ILE A 137 3.08 -12.74 11.66
N LEU A 138 4.08 -13.45 12.20
CA LEU A 138 3.90 -14.47 13.25
C LEU A 138 3.26 -13.91 14.52
N LYS A 139 3.57 -12.66 14.89
CA LYS A 139 2.95 -12.01 16.04
C LYS A 139 1.51 -11.57 15.79
N ARG A 140 1.17 -11.26 14.54
CA ARG A 140 -0.08 -10.59 14.18
C ARG A 140 -1.19 -11.56 13.74
N THR A 141 -0.85 -12.75 13.23
CA THR A 141 -1.85 -13.73 12.80
C THR A 141 -1.36 -15.18 12.95
N MET A 142 -2.28 -16.08 13.34
CA MET A 142 -2.07 -17.53 13.34
C MET A 142 -2.31 -18.18 11.96
N LEU A 143 -2.84 -17.44 10.99
CA LEU A 143 -3.13 -17.97 9.66
C LEU A 143 -1.87 -18.31 8.86
N PHE A 144 -0.79 -17.52 9.02
CA PHE A 144 0.47 -17.76 8.32
C PHE A 144 1.18 -19.04 8.77
N PRO A 145 1.32 -19.32 10.09
CA PRO A 145 1.80 -20.63 10.56
C PRO A 145 0.95 -21.81 10.10
N LEU A 146 -0.38 -21.68 10.12
CA LEU A 146 -1.29 -22.73 9.66
C LEU A 146 -1.07 -23.01 8.17
N PHE A 147 -0.98 -21.96 7.35
CA PHE A 147 -0.66 -22.05 5.93
C PHE A 147 0.67 -22.77 5.68
N LEU A 148 1.74 -22.40 6.40
CA LEU A 148 3.03 -23.08 6.30
C LEU A 148 2.97 -24.55 6.73
N LEU A 149 2.21 -24.86 7.79
CA LEU A 149 2.02 -26.23 8.26
C LEU A 149 1.28 -27.07 7.21
N THR A 150 0.23 -26.53 6.58
CA THR A 150 -0.50 -27.24 5.51
C THR A 150 0.40 -27.55 4.31
N LEU A 151 1.18 -26.57 3.86
CA LEU A 151 2.15 -26.74 2.77
C LEU A 151 3.27 -27.72 3.14
N GLY A 152 3.81 -27.62 4.37
CA GLY A 152 4.85 -28.51 4.86
C GLY A 152 4.38 -29.96 5.00
N THR A 153 3.15 -30.16 5.47
CA THR A 153 2.54 -31.50 5.57
C THR A 153 2.39 -32.12 4.18
N TRP A 154 1.94 -31.35 3.20
CA TRP A 154 1.86 -31.82 1.81
C TRP A 154 3.23 -32.23 1.27
N LEU A 155 4.27 -31.39 1.44
CA LEU A 155 5.62 -31.71 0.99
C LEU A 155 6.18 -32.97 1.66
N VAL A 156 5.97 -33.14 2.97
CA VAL A 156 6.41 -34.33 3.70
C VAL A 156 5.70 -35.58 3.18
N VAL A 157 4.39 -35.52 2.94
CA VAL A 157 3.64 -36.66 2.37
C VAL A 157 4.16 -37.00 0.98
N THR A 158 4.41 -35.99 0.13
CA THR A 158 4.99 -36.17 -1.21
C THR A 158 6.35 -36.86 -1.17
N LEU A 159 7.23 -36.49 -0.23
CA LEU A 159 8.59 -37.04 -0.15
C LEU A 159 8.65 -38.42 0.55
N VAL A 160 7.77 -38.69 1.51
CA VAL A 160 7.81 -39.93 2.31
C VAL A 160 7.09 -41.08 1.61
N PHE A 161 5.98 -40.81 0.93
CA PHE A 161 5.13 -41.86 0.35
C PHE A 161 5.43 -42.16 -1.13
N ASP A 162 6.37 -41.43 -1.73
CA ASP A 162 6.85 -41.61 -3.11
C ASP A 162 5.71 -41.84 -4.13
N PRO A 163 4.73 -40.91 -4.27
CA PRO A 163 3.51 -41.14 -5.03
C PRO A 163 3.70 -41.00 -6.55
N VAL A 164 4.89 -40.62 -7.03
CA VAL A 164 5.15 -40.37 -8.45
C VAL A 164 5.34 -41.70 -9.19
N THR A 165 4.40 -42.04 -10.06
CA THR A 165 4.54 -43.17 -11.00
C THR A 165 4.74 -42.66 -12.42
N SER A 166 5.29 -43.47 -13.32
CA SER A 166 5.40 -43.13 -14.74
C SER A 166 4.31 -43.84 -15.54
N SER A 167 3.58 -43.08 -16.36
CA SER A 167 2.65 -43.61 -17.35
C SER A 167 3.19 -43.36 -18.75
N LEU A 168 3.18 -44.39 -19.60
CA LEU A 168 3.57 -44.27 -20.99
C LEU A 168 2.33 -43.86 -21.81
N THR A 169 2.41 -42.72 -22.48
CA THR A 169 1.37 -42.29 -23.44
C THR A 169 2.00 -42.16 -24.82
N SER A 170 1.43 -42.83 -25.82
CA SER A 170 1.85 -42.69 -27.21
C SER A 170 1.03 -41.61 -27.91
N TYR A 171 1.71 -40.67 -28.57
CA TYR A 171 1.05 -39.71 -29.46
C TYR A 171 1.76 -39.71 -30.82
N GLY A 172 1.06 -40.17 -31.86
CA GLY A 172 1.69 -40.45 -33.15
C GLY A 172 2.72 -41.60 -33.04
N ASN A 173 3.92 -41.40 -33.59
CA ASN A 173 5.01 -42.40 -33.55
C ASN A 173 5.95 -42.24 -32.34
N GLU A 174 5.67 -41.31 -31.43
CA GLU A 174 6.51 -41.03 -30.26
C GLU A 174 5.79 -41.43 -28.96
N ALA A 175 6.51 -42.13 -28.08
CA ALA A 175 6.04 -42.48 -26.75
C ALA A 175 6.64 -41.50 -25.74
N TYR A 176 5.77 -40.87 -24.95
CA TYR A 176 6.15 -39.94 -23.89
C TYR A 176 5.91 -40.57 -22.52
N VAL A 177 6.84 -40.31 -21.59
CA VAL A 177 6.71 -40.72 -20.19
C VAL A 177 6.16 -39.53 -19.41
N LEU A 178 4.90 -39.62 -18.98
CA LEU A 178 4.28 -38.61 -18.13
C LEU A 178 4.25 -39.07 -16.67
N PRO A 179 4.40 -38.15 -15.71
CA PRO A 179 4.14 -38.44 -14.31
C PRO A 179 2.64 -38.72 -14.13
N SER A 180 2.34 -39.82 -13.48
CA SER A 180 1.01 -40.25 -13.07
C SER A 180 0.97 -40.33 -11.56
N PHE A 181 -0.21 -40.08 -11.00
CA PHE A 181 -0.41 -39.99 -9.56
C PHE A 181 -1.58 -40.89 -9.13
N PRO A 182 -1.46 -41.60 -7.99
CA PRO A 182 -2.58 -42.32 -7.39
C PRO A 182 -3.76 -41.39 -7.06
N THR A 183 -4.97 -41.93 -7.15
CA THR A 183 -6.22 -41.18 -6.88
C THR A 183 -6.29 -40.61 -5.45
N TRP A 184 -5.69 -41.28 -4.46
CA TRP A 184 -5.63 -40.77 -3.10
C TRP A 184 -4.74 -39.51 -3.00
N TYR A 185 -3.64 -39.47 -3.77
CA TYR A 185 -2.70 -38.36 -3.76
C TYR A 185 -3.26 -37.15 -4.52
N THR A 186 -3.98 -37.39 -5.62
CA THR A 186 -4.70 -36.32 -6.33
C THR A 186 -5.79 -35.73 -5.45
N ALA A 187 -6.59 -36.55 -4.75
CA ALA A 187 -7.60 -36.09 -3.80
C ALA A 187 -6.98 -35.27 -2.64
N LEU A 188 -5.86 -35.73 -2.07
CA LEU A 188 -5.11 -34.99 -1.06
C LEU A 188 -4.61 -33.64 -1.59
N THR A 189 -4.04 -33.62 -2.79
CA THR A 189 -3.50 -32.40 -3.40
C THR A 189 -4.60 -31.39 -3.68
N VAL A 190 -5.77 -31.83 -4.15
CA VAL A 190 -6.95 -30.95 -4.33
C VAL A 190 -7.43 -30.41 -2.98
N ALA A 191 -7.51 -31.26 -1.94
CA ALA A 191 -7.93 -30.83 -0.60
C ALA A 191 -6.97 -29.79 0.00
N VAL A 192 -5.66 -29.96 -0.19
CA VAL A 192 -4.63 -29.02 0.29
C VAL A 192 -4.53 -27.76 -0.59
N ALA A 193 -4.88 -27.85 -1.88
CA ALA A 193 -4.88 -26.68 -2.75
C ALA A 193 -5.91 -25.62 -2.32
N VAL A 194 -7.04 -26.03 -1.72
CA VAL A 194 -8.07 -25.11 -1.21
C VAL A 194 -7.50 -24.07 -0.23
N PRO A 195 -6.89 -24.45 0.92
CA PRO A 195 -6.29 -23.48 1.82
C PRO A 195 -5.09 -22.74 1.21
N ILE A 196 -4.32 -23.38 0.31
CA ILE A 196 -3.21 -22.73 -0.38
C ILE A 196 -3.69 -21.56 -1.24
N VAL A 197 -4.78 -21.75 -1.99
CA VAL A 197 -5.36 -20.70 -2.82
C VAL A 197 -6.06 -19.65 -1.98
N LEU A 198 -6.88 -20.08 -1.00
CA LEU A 198 -7.69 -19.19 -0.18
C LEU A 198 -6.86 -18.21 0.66
N TYR A 199 -5.77 -18.65 1.28
CA TYR A 199 -5.01 -17.80 2.19
C TYR A 199 -4.47 -16.52 1.50
N PRO A 200 -3.65 -16.59 0.44
CA PRO A 200 -3.15 -15.38 -0.22
C PRO A 200 -4.29 -14.59 -0.89
N SER A 201 -5.34 -15.26 -1.38
CA SER A 201 -6.47 -14.63 -2.05
C SER A 201 -7.29 -13.76 -1.09
N LEU A 202 -7.58 -14.26 0.11
CA LEU A 202 -8.28 -13.51 1.15
C LEU A 202 -7.45 -12.30 1.61
N LEU A 203 -6.14 -12.48 1.73
CA LEU A 203 -5.26 -11.39 2.12
C LEU A 203 -5.24 -10.28 1.06
N LEU A 204 -5.04 -10.65 -0.21
CA LEU A 204 -5.06 -9.70 -1.33
C LEU A 204 -6.44 -9.07 -1.56
N LEU A 205 -7.53 -9.81 -1.33
CA LEU A 205 -8.88 -9.24 -1.40
C LEU A 205 -9.11 -8.22 -0.29
N SER A 206 -8.59 -8.48 0.92
CA SER A 206 -8.67 -7.55 2.03
C SER A 206 -7.82 -6.29 1.79
N SER A 207 -6.66 -6.41 1.13
CA SER A 207 -5.86 -5.24 0.75
C SER A 207 -6.48 -4.49 -0.43
N LEU A 208 -7.13 -5.19 -1.38
CA LEU A 208 -7.87 -4.58 -2.48
C LEU A 208 -9.03 -3.71 -1.97
N ARG A 209 -9.75 -4.17 -0.94
CA ARG A 209 -10.83 -3.40 -0.30
C ARG A 209 -10.32 -2.16 0.44
N ARG A 210 -9.06 -2.18 0.85
CA ARG A 210 -8.39 -1.08 1.57
C ARG A 210 -7.66 -0.11 0.65
N ALA A 211 -7.40 -0.51 -0.60
CA ALA A 211 -6.71 0.30 -1.58
C ALA A 211 -7.57 1.50 -2.01
N GLN A 212 -7.08 2.71 -1.74
CA GLN A 212 -7.72 3.98 -2.07
C GLN A 212 -7.41 4.41 -3.51
N THR A 213 -6.14 4.30 -3.92
CA THR A 213 -5.72 4.77 -5.24
C THR A 213 -6.03 3.75 -6.34
N SER A 214 -6.58 4.23 -7.46
CA SER A 214 -6.99 3.39 -8.60
C SER A 214 -5.85 2.51 -9.11
N TYR A 215 -4.63 3.04 -9.07
CA TYR A 215 -3.41 2.38 -9.48
C TYR A 215 -3.01 1.22 -8.56
N THR A 216 -2.98 1.45 -7.24
CA THR A 216 -2.71 0.39 -6.25
C THR A 216 -3.76 -0.72 -6.34
N ARG A 217 -5.02 -0.32 -6.52
CA ARG A 217 -6.13 -1.25 -6.69
C ARG A 217 -5.93 -2.13 -7.93
N ASN A 218 -5.54 -1.55 -9.07
CA ASN A 218 -5.26 -2.29 -10.29
C ASN A 218 -4.06 -3.24 -10.14
N SER A 219 -2.99 -2.82 -9.47
CA SER A 219 -1.84 -3.67 -9.18
C SER A 219 -2.19 -4.86 -8.27
N ILE A 220 -2.92 -4.62 -7.17
CA ILE A 220 -3.37 -5.71 -6.27
C ILE A 220 -4.35 -6.63 -6.99
N PHE A 221 -5.23 -6.08 -7.83
CA PHE A 221 -6.15 -6.86 -8.65
C PHE A 221 -5.40 -7.74 -9.64
N LEU A 222 -4.34 -7.23 -10.29
CA LEU A 222 -3.47 -8.03 -11.14
C LEU A 222 -2.74 -9.12 -10.36
N MET A 223 -2.22 -8.82 -9.15
CA MET A 223 -1.62 -9.85 -8.29
C MET A 223 -2.62 -10.94 -7.92
N LEU A 224 -3.85 -10.57 -7.55
CA LEU A 224 -4.93 -11.49 -7.21
C LEU A 224 -5.36 -12.33 -8.41
N SER A 225 -5.56 -11.71 -9.58
CA SER A 225 -5.95 -12.39 -10.81
C SER A 225 -4.86 -13.37 -11.27
N SER A 226 -3.59 -12.97 -11.23
CA SER A 226 -2.48 -13.87 -11.55
C SER A 226 -2.38 -15.05 -10.58
N TRP A 227 -2.60 -14.81 -9.28
CA TRP A 227 -2.60 -15.88 -8.28
C TRP A 227 -3.80 -16.80 -8.36
N LEU A 228 -4.99 -16.32 -8.69
CA LEU A 228 -6.14 -17.21 -8.85
C LEU A 228 -5.96 -18.08 -10.10
N CYS A 229 -5.43 -17.50 -11.18
CA CYS A 229 -5.22 -18.22 -12.43
C CYS A 229 -4.14 -19.31 -12.32
N PHE A 230 -3.02 -19.05 -11.62
CA PHE A 230 -1.88 -19.98 -11.57
C PHE A 230 -2.20 -21.38 -10.97
N PRO A 231 -2.76 -21.51 -9.75
CA PRO A 231 -3.19 -22.78 -9.18
C PRO A 231 -4.38 -23.39 -9.92
N THR A 232 -5.28 -22.60 -10.51
CA THR A 232 -6.38 -23.16 -11.32
C THR A 232 -5.87 -23.79 -12.61
N VAL A 233 -4.94 -23.12 -13.30
CA VAL A 233 -4.26 -23.67 -14.48
C VAL A 233 -3.45 -24.89 -14.06
N GLY A 234 -2.71 -24.81 -12.95
CA GLY A 234 -2.00 -25.95 -12.37
C GLY A 234 -2.90 -27.15 -12.12
N LEU A 235 -4.01 -26.98 -11.38
CA LEU A 235 -4.88 -28.10 -11.04
C LEU A 235 -5.63 -28.68 -12.24
N VAL A 236 -6.18 -27.81 -13.10
CA VAL A 236 -7.00 -28.25 -14.24
C VAL A 236 -6.12 -28.86 -15.33
N VAL A 237 -4.96 -28.27 -15.60
CA VAL A 237 -4.07 -28.74 -16.67
C VAL A 237 -3.29 -29.98 -16.23
N PHE A 238 -2.73 -29.99 -15.01
CA PHE A 238 -1.89 -31.11 -14.56
C PHE A 238 -2.71 -32.36 -14.16
N PHE A 239 -3.88 -32.20 -13.53
CA PHE A 239 -4.63 -33.36 -13.01
C PHE A 239 -5.82 -33.77 -13.89
N LEU A 240 -6.51 -32.84 -14.55
CA LEU A 240 -7.73 -33.17 -15.31
C LEU A 240 -7.47 -33.35 -16.82
N LEU A 241 -6.63 -32.50 -17.41
CA LEU A 241 -6.39 -32.49 -18.87
C LEU A 241 -5.19 -33.35 -19.29
N SER A 242 -4.27 -33.67 -18.37
CA SER A 242 -3.12 -34.54 -18.61
C SER A 242 -3.43 -35.84 -19.37
N PRO A 243 -4.48 -36.62 -19.01
CA PRO A 243 -4.76 -37.86 -19.71
C PRO A 243 -5.42 -37.68 -21.09
N ILE A 244 -5.87 -36.48 -21.43
CA ILE A 244 -6.71 -36.21 -22.61
C ILE A 244 -5.94 -35.41 -23.69
N ILE A 245 -5.12 -34.44 -23.28
CA ILE A 245 -4.47 -33.50 -24.19
C ILE A 245 -2.94 -33.72 -24.19
N PRO A 246 -2.32 -33.95 -25.38
CA PRO A 246 -0.87 -34.01 -25.49
C PRO A 246 -0.25 -32.66 -25.15
N PHE A 247 0.91 -32.68 -24.49
CA PHE A 247 1.64 -31.46 -24.09
C PHE A 247 0.88 -30.53 -23.14
N SER A 248 -0.10 -31.05 -22.41
CA SER A 248 -0.88 -30.29 -21.43
C SER A 248 0.03 -29.69 -20.35
N TYR A 249 1.02 -30.43 -19.84
CA TYR A 249 2.00 -29.93 -18.86
C TYR A 249 2.72 -28.66 -19.35
N GLU A 250 3.23 -28.72 -20.57
CA GLU A 250 4.01 -27.68 -21.23
C GLU A 250 3.13 -26.46 -21.56
N LEU A 251 1.88 -26.67 -21.98
CA LEU A 251 0.90 -25.58 -22.14
C LEU A 251 0.58 -24.90 -20.80
N GLY A 252 0.45 -25.68 -19.71
CA GLY A 252 0.26 -25.16 -18.36
C GLY A 252 1.45 -24.31 -17.89
N LEU A 253 2.67 -24.71 -18.22
CA LEU A 253 3.90 -23.97 -17.94
C LEU A 253 4.00 -22.69 -18.77
N ILE A 254 3.62 -22.70 -20.05
CA ILE A 254 3.56 -21.49 -20.90
C ILE A 254 2.54 -20.48 -20.35
N ILE A 255 1.34 -20.93 -20.00
CA ILE A 255 0.32 -20.04 -19.43
C ILE A 255 0.81 -19.46 -18.09
N SER A 256 1.40 -20.30 -17.24
CA SER A 256 2.01 -19.87 -15.98
C SER A 256 3.09 -18.82 -16.21
N SER A 257 3.99 -19.05 -17.17
CA SER A 257 5.07 -18.15 -17.56
C SER A 257 4.57 -16.73 -17.92
N VAL A 258 3.47 -16.63 -18.66
CA VAL A 258 2.82 -15.33 -18.96
C VAL A 258 2.24 -14.68 -17.70
N LEU A 259 1.58 -15.45 -16.82
CA LEU A 259 1.02 -14.93 -15.57
C LEU A 259 2.09 -14.39 -14.62
N TYR A 260 3.27 -15.01 -14.59
CA TYR A 260 4.45 -14.52 -13.85
C TYR A 260 4.95 -13.18 -14.37
N CYS A 261 4.97 -13.00 -15.69
CA CYS A 261 5.32 -11.72 -16.30
C CYS A 261 4.31 -10.62 -15.95
N LEU A 262 3.01 -10.94 -15.99
CA LEU A 262 1.95 -10.01 -15.56
C LEU A 262 2.08 -9.66 -14.07
N LEU A 263 2.36 -10.65 -13.22
CA LEU A 263 2.62 -10.44 -11.81
C LEU A 263 3.83 -9.52 -11.60
N ALA A 264 4.89 -9.66 -12.39
CA ALA A 264 6.03 -8.76 -12.30
C ALA A 264 5.72 -7.33 -12.72
N ASN A 265 4.88 -7.17 -13.75
CA ASN A 265 4.42 -5.85 -14.18
C ASN A 265 3.50 -5.16 -13.16
N SER A 266 2.74 -5.94 -12.38
CA SER A 266 1.88 -5.41 -11.31
C SER A 266 2.66 -4.67 -10.21
N ILE A 267 3.93 -5.05 -9.97
CA ILE A 267 4.78 -4.42 -8.95
C ILE A 267 5.60 -3.27 -9.53
N ARG A 268 5.97 -3.31 -10.82
CA ARG A 268 6.55 -2.15 -11.54
C ARG A 268 5.60 -0.95 -11.53
N THR A 269 4.35 -1.30 -11.76
CA THR A 269 3.16 -0.82 -11.07
C THR A 269 3.36 0.16 -9.91
N LEU A 270 3.00 -0.31 -8.72
CA LEU A 270 3.19 0.31 -7.42
C LEU A 270 4.31 1.36 -7.32
N PRO A 271 3.99 2.61 -6.95
CA PRO A 271 4.99 3.60 -6.56
C PRO A 271 5.75 3.00 -5.39
N GLY A 272 7.04 2.75 -5.62
CA GLY A 272 7.84 1.97 -4.70
C GLY A 272 8.28 2.79 -3.49
N THR A 273 7.34 3.23 -2.67
CA THR A 273 7.69 3.50 -1.28
C THR A 273 6.82 2.61 -0.42
N THR A 274 7.47 1.93 0.52
CA THR A 274 6.80 1.09 1.53
C THR A 274 5.74 1.89 2.31
N ARG A 275 5.92 3.22 2.40
CA ARG A 275 4.94 4.16 2.95
C ARG A 275 3.86 4.60 1.96
N PHE A 276 4.10 4.72 0.65
CA PHE A 276 3.03 4.92 -0.35
C PHE A 276 2.02 3.78 -0.30
N LEU A 277 2.52 2.54 -0.21
CA LEU A 277 1.67 1.37 0.00
C LEU A 277 0.85 1.47 1.29
N LYS A 278 1.40 2.05 2.36
CA LYS A 278 0.69 2.24 3.63
C LYS A 278 -0.30 3.41 3.56
N SER A 279 0.04 4.54 2.93
CA SER A 279 -0.88 5.68 2.73
C SER A 279 -1.97 5.39 1.70
N SER A 280 -1.70 4.51 0.72
CA SER A 280 -2.67 4.07 -0.27
C SER A 280 -3.56 2.92 0.23
N LEU A 281 -3.13 2.17 1.26
CA LEU A 281 -3.92 1.12 1.92
C LEU A 281 -4.60 1.60 3.22
N PHE A 282 -4.16 2.70 3.82
CA PHE A 282 -4.73 3.27 5.03
C PHE A 282 -4.82 4.79 4.88
N PRO A 283 -6.02 5.39 4.76
CA PRO A 283 -6.15 6.83 4.70
C PRO A 283 -5.44 7.48 5.89
N GLN A 284 -4.61 8.47 5.61
CA GLN A 284 -3.92 9.21 6.65
C GLN A 284 -4.92 10.18 7.30
N SER A 285 -5.51 9.75 8.40
CA SER A 285 -6.46 10.56 9.14
C SER A 285 -5.88 11.90 9.61
N LEU A 286 -6.75 12.91 9.61
CA LEU A 286 -6.50 14.23 10.22
C LEU A 286 -6.02 14.09 11.68
N ILE A 287 -6.51 13.07 12.38
CA ILE A 287 -6.10 12.67 13.72
C ILE A 287 -5.03 11.59 13.61
N LYS A 288 -3.79 11.86 14.05
CA LYS A 288 -2.70 10.88 14.06
C LYS A 288 -2.78 9.97 15.30
N PHE A 289 -2.52 8.68 15.11
CA PHE A 289 -2.42 7.73 16.21
C PHE A 289 -1.18 7.98 17.08
N GLY A 290 -1.31 7.79 18.39
CA GLY A 290 -0.28 8.08 19.41
C GLY A 290 -0.22 9.54 19.84
N LYS A 291 -1.15 10.40 19.40
CA LYS A 291 -1.17 11.84 19.71
C LYS A 291 -2.46 12.26 20.41
N ARG A 292 -2.35 13.33 21.19
CA ARG A 292 -3.45 13.95 21.94
C ARG A 292 -3.76 15.32 21.34
N TYR A 293 -5.04 15.59 21.07
CA TYR A 293 -5.52 16.81 20.43
C TYR A 293 -6.51 17.52 21.34
N LEU A 294 -6.40 18.84 21.48
CA LEU A 294 -7.39 19.70 22.11
C LEU A 294 -8.05 20.57 21.04
N VAL A 295 -9.28 20.26 20.70
CA VAL A 295 -10.08 20.95 19.70
C VAL A 295 -10.96 21.99 20.38
N LEU A 296 -10.67 23.27 20.15
CA LEU A 296 -11.55 24.37 20.52
C LEU A 296 -12.65 24.53 19.47
N HIS A 297 -13.91 24.44 19.88
CA HIS A 297 -15.04 24.50 18.97
C HIS A 297 -16.14 25.47 19.40
N ASP A 298 -16.92 25.95 18.44
CA ASP A 298 -18.09 26.82 18.66
C ASP A 298 -19.43 26.05 18.62
N SER A 299 -19.41 24.72 18.45
CA SER A 299 -20.58 23.85 18.21
C SER A 299 -21.37 24.17 16.94
N GLY A 300 -20.79 24.95 16.01
CA GLY A 300 -21.40 25.30 14.74
C GLY A 300 -21.31 24.19 13.68
N MET A 301 -22.03 24.41 12.57
CA MET A 301 -22.04 23.52 11.39
C MET A 301 -20.63 23.22 10.83
N ARG A 302 -19.70 24.19 10.89
CA ARG A 302 -18.31 24.04 10.43
C ARG A 302 -17.49 23.09 11.29
N THR A 303 -17.67 23.17 12.62
CA THR A 303 -17.07 22.22 13.55
C THR A 303 -17.57 20.80 13.27
N VAL A 304 -18.88 20.64 13.06
CA VAL A 304 -19.48 19.34 12.75
C VAL A 304 -18.95 18.78 11.44
N SER A 305 -18.82 19.59 10.38
CA SER A 305 -18.27 19.12 9.10
C SER A 305 -16.80 18.70 9.21
N PHE A 306 -15.98 19.45 9.96
CA PHE A 306 -14.58 19.08 10.23
C PHE A 306 -14.48 17.76 11.00
N LEU A 307 -15.21 17.61 12.11
CA LEU A 307 -15.17 16.38 12.90
C LEU A 307 -15.77 15.20 12.11
N SER A 308 -16.78 15.44 11.29
CA SER A 308 -17.33 14.44 10.37
C SER A 308 -16.29 13.95 9.36
N SER A 309 -15.55 14.86 8.71
CA SER A 309 -14.53 14.47 7.75
C SER A 309 -13.35 13.76 8.45
N ALA A 310 -12.93 14.27 9.61
CA ALA A 310 -11.86 13.69 10.41
C ALA A 310 -12.22 12.27 10.88
N PHE A 311 -13.42 12.06 11.43
CA PHE A 311 -13.85 10.74 11.88
C PHE A 311 -14.10 9.77 10.72
N ARG A 312 -14.72 10.24 9.63
CA ARG A 312 -14.87 9.45 8.41
C ARG A 312 -13.51 8.92 7.94
N SER A 313 -12.52 9.80 7.82
CA SER A 313 -11.16 9.45 7.42
C SER A 313 -10.50 8.45 8.39
N THR A 314 -10.67 8.64 9.71
CA THR A 314 -10.17 7.66 10.71
C THR A 314 -10.85 6.29 10.61
N ILE A 315 -12.16 6.25 10.37
CA ILE A 315 -12.93 5.01 10.29
C ILE A 315 -12.61 4.25 9.00
N GLU A 316 -12.45 4.98 7.89
CA GLU A 316 -11.95 4.44 6.63
C GLU A 316 -10.50 3.93 6.77
N ALA A 317 -9.72 4.48 7.72
CA ALA A 317 -8.36 4.00 8.07
C ALA A 317 -8.36 2.69 8.87
N GLY A 318 -9.54 2.12 9.16
CA GLY A 318 -9.69 0.93 9.98
C GLY A 318 -9.58 1.20 11.49
N ALA A 319 -9.74 2.47 11.91
CA ALA A 319 -9.78 2.82 13.31
C ALA A 319 -11.21 2.79 13.87
N LYS A 320 -11.33 2.49 15.15
CA LYS A 320 -12.59 2.55 15.92
C LYS A 320 -12.64 3.87 16.69
N VAL A 321 -13.73 4.62 16.56
CA VAL A 321 -13.95 5.87 17.29
C VAL A 321 -14.87 5.61 18.48
N VAL A 322 -14.43 5.97 19.69
CA VAL A 322 -15.15 5.75 20.95
C VAL A 322 -15.42 7.08 21.63
N LEU A 323 -16.70 7.40 21.78
CA LEU A 323 -17.15 8.61 22.46
C LEU A 323 -17.30 8.30 23.96
N LYS A 324 -16.44 8.85 24.82
CA LYS A 324 -16.47 8.58 26.27
C LYS A 324 -17.44 9.50 27.03
N SER A 325 -17.74 10.68 26.52
CA SER A 325 -18.72 11.61 27.12
C SER A 325 -19.89 11.87 26.18
N PRO A 326 -21.10 12.13 26.70
CA PRO A 326 -22.27 12.40 25.86
C PRO A 326 -22.13 13.76 25.17
N ALA A 327 -21.79 13.76 23.88
CA ALA A 327 -21.78 14.94 23.01
C ALA A 327 -22.96 14.87 22.00
N PRO A 328 -24.20 15.22 22.41
CA PRO A 328 -25.40 15.03 21.58
C PRO A 328 -25.36 15.87 20.30
N TRP A 329 -24.80 17.09 20.35
CA TRP A 329 -24.64 17.96 19.19
C TRP A 329 -23.76 17.33 18.10
N LEU A 330 -22.73 16.57 18.50
CA LEU A 330 -21.82 15.89 17.60
C LEU A 330 -22.48 14.66 16.97
N VAL A 331 -23.18 13.85 17.77
CA VAL A 331 -23.89 12.65 17.26
C VAL A 331 -25.01 13.05 16.30
N GLU A 332 -25.80 14.07 16.66
CA GLU A 332 -26.86 14.59 15.80
C GLU A 332 -26.27 15.21 14.53
N GLY A 333 -25.21 16.00 14.67
CA GLY A 333 -24.49 16.60 13.55
C GLY A 333 -23.95 15.57 12.56
N LEU A 334 -23.27 14.52 13.06
CA LEU A 334 -22.72 13.43 12.25
C LEU A 334 -23.80 12.62 11.54
N SER A 335 -24.93 12.36 12.22
CA SER A 335 -26.06 11.63 11.62
C SER A 335 -26.71 12.38 10.45
N ARG A 336 -26.66 13.71 10.48
CA ARG A 336 -27.18 14.58 9.41
C ARG A 336 -26.16 14.81 8.29
N SER A 337 -24.86 14.82 8.61
CA SER A 337 -23.80 15.11 7.64
C SER A 337 -23.34 13.91 6.82
N ASP A 338 -23.34 12.70 7.38
CA ASP A 338 -22.85 11.50 6.68
C ASP A 338 -23.89 10.37 6.66
N SER A 339 -24.35 10.03 5.46
CA SER A 339 -25.28 8.91 5.22
C SER A 339 -24.78 7.56 5.75
N ARG A 340 -23.46 7.37 5.90
CA ARG A 340 -22.85 6.11 6.38
C ARG A 340 -22.70 6.05 7.90
N PHE A 341 -23.11 7.09 8.63
CA PHE A 341 -23.01 7.12 10.09
C PHE A 341 -23.81 5.97 10.76
N ASN A 342 -24.99 5.65 10.24
CA ASN A 342 -25.80 4.53 10.74
C ASN A 342 -25.10 3.18 10.49
N GLU A 343 -24.44 3.02 9.34
CA GLU A 343 -23.63 1.83 9.06
C GLU A 343 -22.42 1.72 10.01
N TRP A 344 -21.79 2.83 10.39
CA TRP A 344 -20.65 2.82 11.31
C TRP A 344 -21.02 2.45 12.73
N THR A 345 -22.19 2.91 13.18
CA THR A 345 -22.73 2.59 14.51
C THR A 345 -23.19 1.13 14.58
N GLU A 346 -23.89 0.63 13.56
CA GLU A 346 -24.30 -0.79 13.47
C GLU A 346 -23.12 -1.75 13.40
N ASN A 347 -22.03 -1.38 12.70
CA ASN A 347 -20.83 -2.20 12.56
C ASN A 347 -19.84 -2.03 13.73
N GLY A 348 -20.19 -1.29 14.79
CA GLY A 348 -19.32 -1.09 15.97
C GLY A 348 -18.05 -0.27 15.70
N LYS A 349 -17.97 0.43 14.56
CA LYS A 349 -16.85 1.32 14.19
C LYS A 349 -16.93 2.67 14.90
N PHE A 350 -18.14 3.11 15.26
CA PHE A 350 -18.39 4.29 16.08
C PHE A 350 -19.23 3.91 17.29
N VAL A 351 -18.70 4.09 18.51
CA VAL A 351 -19.36 3.69 19.76
C VAL A 351 -19.77 4.91 20.56
N THR A 352 -21.07 5.00 20.87
CA THR A 352 -21.64 6.05 21.73
C THR A 352 -21.87 5.54 23.15
N PRO A 353 -21.83 6.42 24.17
CA PRO A 353 -21.94 6.00 25.57
C PRO A 353 -23.29 5.34 25.93
N SER A 354 -24.36 5.54 25.14
CA SER A 354 -25.65 4.87 25.34
C SER A 354 -25.67 3.40 24.92
N THR A 355 -24.68 2.93 24.16
CA THR A 355 -24.58 1.51 23.73
C THR A 355 -23.82 0.63 24.73
N VAL A 356 -23.20 1.23 25.75
CA VAL A 356 -22.40 0.52 26.76
C VAL A 356 -23.30 -0.25 27.77
N SER A 357 -24.59 0.04 27.82
CA SER A 357 -25.53 -0.61 28.76
C SER A 357 -26.20 -1.90 28.24
N ASP A 358 -25.99 -2.30 26.99
CA ASP A 358 -26.66 -3.46 26.37
C ASP A 358 -25.67 -4.59 26.03
N ASP A 359 -24.89 -4.99 27.03
CA ASP A 359 -23.80 -5.98 26.94
C ASP A 359 -24.28 -7.45 26.82
N LYS A 360 -25.39 -7.70 26.09
CA LYS A 360 -25.97 -9.05 25.89
C LYS A 360 -26.32 -9.44 24.45
N ARG A 361 -25.96 -8.63 23.44
CA ARG A 361 -26.22 -8.97 22.01
C ARG A 361 -24.97 -9.05 21.12
N SER A 362 -23.77 -9.22 21.66
CA SER A 362 -22.53 -9.46 20.90
C SER A 362 -22.39 -10.92 20.41
N GLY A 363 -23.37 -11.41 19.64
CA GLY A 363 -23.34 -12.74 19.03
C GLY A 363 -22.63 -12.82 17.67
N LYS A 364 -22.29 -11.67 17.06
CA LYS A 364 -21.71 -11.61 15.70
C LYS A 364 -20.29 -11.01 15.62
N GLU A 365 -19.77 -10.44 16.71
CA GLU A 365 -18.41 -9.86 16.76
C GLU A 365 -17.28 -10.91 16.80
N ALA A 366 -17.60 -12.17 17.10
CA ALA A 366 -16.58 -13.21 17.33
C ALA A 366 -15.82 -13.69 16.08
N LEU A 367 -16.22 -13.31 14.86
CA LEU A 367 -15.55 -13.76 13.63
C LEU A 367 -14.56 -12.71 13.07
N SER A 368 -14.86 -11.41 13.09
CA SER A 368 -13.90 -10.41 12.57
C SER A 368 -12.67 -10.25 13.47
N ASP A 369 -12.87 -10.33 14.79
CA ASP A 369 -11.81 -10.13 15.78
C ASP A 369 -10.92 -11.37 15.92
N LYS A 370 -11.48 -12.58 15.73
CA LYS A 370 -10.68 -13.83 15.71
C LYS A 370 -9.85 -14.00 14.44
N PHE A 371 -10.22 -13.36 13.34
CA PHE A 371 -9.49 -13.44 12.07
C PHE A 371 -8.53 -12.27 11.80
N GLY A 372 -8.34 -11.35 12.76
CA GLY A 372 -7.30 -10.31 12.71
C GLY A 372 -7.36 -9.41 11.47
N LEU A 373 -8.55 -9.27 10.88
CA LEU A 373 -8.69 -8.80 9.50
C LEU A 373 -9.09 -7.33 9.34
N SER A 374 -9.20 -6.53 10.41
CA SER A 374 -9.71 -5.16 10.22
C SER A 374 -9.32 -4.07 11.23
N GLN A 375 -8.88 -4.37 12.46
CA GLN A 375 -8.74 -3.31 13.48
C GLN A 375 -7.28 -2.96 13.70
N THR A 376 -6.93 -1.70 13.42
CA THR A 376 -5.55 -1.21 13.51
C THR A 376 -5.33 -0.15 14.57
N ALA A 377 -6.36 0.52 15.07
CA ALA A 377 -6.24 1.62 16.04
C ALA A 377 -7.58 2.02 16.69
N THR A 378 -7.52 2.70 17.84
CA THR A 378 -8.69 3.30 18.53
C THR A 378 -8.51 4.81 18.76
N VAL A 379 -9.56 5.59 18.53
CA VAL A 379 -9.61 7.05 18.77
C VAL A 379 -10.62 7.32 19.89
N PHE A 380 -10.16 7.86 21.01
CA PHE A 380 -11.03 8.25 22.12
C PHE A 380 -11.40 9.72 21.99
N VAL A 381 -12.70 10.01 22.03
CA VAL A 381 -13.22 11.38 21.99
C VAL A 381 -13.86 11.70 23.35
N LYS A 382 -13.41 12.79 23.98
CA LYS A 382 -13.96 13.28 25.25
C LYS A 382 -14.22 14.78 25.16
N GLU A 383 -15.45 15.20 25.39
CA GLU A 383 -15.80 16.59 25.65
C GLU A 383 -15.34 16.99 27.06
N LEU A 384 -14.56 18.06 27.14
CA LEU A 384 -13.99 18.63 28.36
C LEU A 384 -14.86 19.74 28.90
N GLU A 385 -15.01 19.76 30.22
CA GLU A 385 -15.59 20.89 30.92
C GLU A 385 -14.51 21.83 31.47
N ARG A 386 -14.90 23.03 31.88
CA ARG A 386 -13.98 24.04 32.42
C ARG A 386 -13.19 23.54 33.65
N GLN A 387 -13.76 22.61 34.40
CA GLN A 387 -13.15 22.03 35.60
C GLN A 387 -12.01 21.06 35.25
N ASP A 388 -12.08 20.40 34.09
CA ASP A 388 -11.06 19.46 33.62
C ASP A 388 -9.74 20.16 33.21
N LEU A 389 -9.77 21.48 32.96
CA LEU A 389 -8.60 22.28 32.56
C LEU A 389 -7.61 22.57 33.69
N GLN A 390 -7.99 22.36 34.96
CA GLN A 390 -7.16 22.73 36.11
C GLN A 390 -6.15 21.64 36.51
N GLY A 391 -6.31 20.40 36.04
CA GLY A 391 -5.47 19.23 36.38
C GLY A 391 -4.45 18.83 35.30
N SER A 392 -3.49 17.98 35.69
CA SER A 392 -2.69 17.21 34.73
C SER A 392 -3.51 16.01 34.25
N MET A 393 -3.64 15.83 32.94
CA MET A 393 -4.53 14.81 32.40
C MET A 393 -3.82 13.46 32.34
N GLY A 394 -4.27 12.53 33.18
CA GLY A 394 -3.93 11.12 33.03
C GLY A 394 -4.40 10.64 31.66
N SER A 395 -3.56 9.87 30.96
CA SER A 395 -3.96 9.29 29.69
C SER A 395 -5.19 8.40 29.88
N ILE A 396 -6.16 8.55 28.98
CA ILE A 396 -7.40 7.77 28.92
C ILE A 396 -7.07 6.26 28.78
N VAL A 397 -5.87 5.95 28.30
CA VAL A 397 -5.28 4.62 28.05
C VAL A 397 -5.19 3.74 29.31
N LYS A 398 -5.13 4.30 30.54
CA LYS A 398 -4.98 3.47 31.76
C LYS A 398 -6.17 2.53 32.05
N GLU A 399 -7.27 2.64 31.32
CA GLU A 399 -8.43 1.74 31.39
C GLU A 399 -8.59 0.80 30.18
N SER A 400 -7.66 0.84 29.20
CA SER A 400 -7.69 0.00 28.00
C SER A 400 -7.14 -1.41 28.29
N LYS A 401 -7.90 -2.46 27.93
CA LYS A 401 -7.56 -3.88 28.18
C LYS A 401 -6.36 -4.39 27.34
N ASN A 402 -5.92 -3.66 26.30
CA ASN A 402 -4.93 -4.12 25.33
C ASN A 402 -3.73 -3.15 25.22
N PRO A 403 -2.60 -3.40 25.91
CA PRO A 403 -1.45 -2.49 26.00
C PRO A 403 -0.57 -2.40 24.72
N GLY A 404 -1.11 -2.66 23.53
CA GLY A 404 -0.33 -2.77 22.28
C GLY A 404 -0.96 -2.18 21.02
N GLU A 405 -2.14 -1.56 21.11
CA GLU A 405 -2.79 -0.90 19.97
C GLU A 405 -2.37 0.59 19.89
N PRO A 406 -2.16 1.17 18.70
CA PRO A 406 -1.88 2.59 18.56
C PRO A 406 -3.15 3.41 18.81
N GLU A 407 -3.18 4.22 19.87
CA GLU A 407 -4.36 4.95 20.34
C GLU A 407 -4.22 6.48 20.11
N ALA A 408 -5.30 7.18 19.74
CA ALA A 408 -5.34 8.66 19.69
C ALA A 408 -6.38 9.21 20.68
N GLU A 409 -6.12 10.38 21.27
CA GLU A 409 -7.06 11.06 22.17
C GLU A 409 -7.45 12.42 21.57
N VAL A 410 -8.76 12.69 21.45
CA VAL A 410 -9.31 13.96 20.97
C VAL A 410 -10.19 14.54 22.08
N PHE A 411 -9.77 15.70 22.57
CA PHE A 411 -10.47 16.48 23.57
C PHE A 411 -11.24 17.60 22.89
N LEU A 412 -12.55 17.71 23.14
CA LEU A 412 -13.39 18.77 22.60
C LEU A 412 -13.65 19.79 23.70
N LEU A 413 -13.39 21.07 23.46
CA LEU A 413 -13.68 22.14 24.41
C LEU A 413 -14.41 23.30 23.71
N GLN A 414 -15.54 23.70 24.27
CA GLN A 414 -16.29 24.83 23.73
C GLN A 414 -15.52 26.15 23.93
N SER A 415 -15.34 26.93 22.86
CA SER A 415 -14.54 28.17 22.84
C SER A 415 -15.07 29.22 23.85
N SER A 416 -16.40 29.30 24.02
CA SER A 416 -17.04 30.15 25.04
C SER A 416 -16.67 29.77 26.48
N LYS A 417 -16.24 28.54 26.72
CA LYS A 417 -15.82 27.99 28.01
C LYS A 417 -14.31 27.92 28.17
N ALA A 418 -13.54 28.42 27.18
CA ALA A 418 -12.09 28.28 27.09
C ALA A 418 -11.35 29.62 27.28
N PRO A 419 -11.19 30.13 28.52
CA PRO A 419 -10.42 31.35 28.75
C PRO A 419 -8.94 31.10 28.42
N ARG A 420 -8.37 31.95 27.54
CA ARG A 420 -6.98 31.91 27.07
C ARG A 420 -5.92 31.57 28.14
N PRO A 421 -5.92 32.17 29.36
CA PRO A 421 -4.92 31.85 30.36
C PRO A 421 -5.01 30.40 30.86
N GLN A 422 -6.21 29.86 31.05
CA GLN A 422 -6.38 28.47 31.53
C GLN A 422 -6.02 27.45 30.45
N VAL A 423 -6.29 27.76 29.18
CA VAL A 423 -5.86 26.91 28.05
C VAL A 423 -4.33 26.93 27.91
N ALA A 424 -3.70 28.08 28.08
CA ALA A 424 -2.24 28.20 28.07
C ALA A 424 -1.59 27.40 29.21
N ASP A 425 -2.12 27.53 30.43
CA ASP A 425 -1.67 26.76 31.59
C ASP A 425 -1.86 25.25 31.38
N PHE A 426 -2.98 24.85 30.76
CA PHE A 426 -3.26 23.45 30.42
C PHE A 426 -2.27 22.89 29.40
N LEU A 427 -1.97 23.63 28.33
CA LEU A 427 -0.99 23.22 27.31
C LEU A 427 0.44 23.17 27.87
N GLN A 428 0.77 24.10 28.79
CA GLN A 428 2.07 24.09 29.47
C GLN A 428 2.24 22.85 30.36
N LYS A 429 1.17 22.41 31.04
CA LYS A 429 1.18 21.19 31.87
C LYS A 429 1.10 19.90 31.05
N ASN A 430 0.54 19.95 29.84
CA ASN A 430 0.35 18.80 28.95
C ASN A 430 1.02 19.06 27.59
N GLY A 431 2.35 19.15 27.60
CA GLY A 431 3.15 19.55 26.43
C GLY A 431 3.09 18.60 25.22
N ASP A 432 2.41 17.47 25.35
CA ASP A 432 2.15 16.51 24.27
C ASP A 432 0.77 16.66 23.61
N VAL A 433 -0.10 17.53 24.15
CA VAL A 433 -1.42 17.85 23.61
C VAL A 433 -1.31 18.99 22.59
N GLU A 434 -1.82 18.77 21.39
CA GLU A 434 -1.84 19.76 20.32
C GLU A 434 -3.14 20.58 20.30
N LEU A 435 -3.03 21.91 20.32
CA LEU A 435 -4.19 22.80 20.22
C LEU A 435 -4.63 22.95 18.76
N VAL A 436 -5.90 22.60 18.52
CA VAL A 436 -6.61 22.78 17.26
C VAL A 436 -7.70 23.82 17.49
N ASN A 437 -7.50 25.04 17.00
CA ASN A 437 -8.50 26.09 17.15
C ASN A 437 -9.42 26.14 15.92
N LEU A 438 -10.66 25.65 16.07
CA LEU A 438 -11.70 25.75 15.05
C LEU A 438 -12.62 26.97 15.27
N SER A 439 -12.43 27.72 16.36
CA SER A 439 -13.13 28.99 16.54
C SER A 439 -12.48 30.08 15.65
N GLU A 440 -13.31 30.97 15.11
CA GLU A 440 -12.96 31.96 14.07
C GLU A 440 -11.52 32.48 14.18
N ALA A 441 -10.78 32.40 13.07
CA ALA A 441 -9.48 33.05 12.95
C ALA A 441 -9.68 34.54 13.20
N SER A 442 -9.03 35.08 14.23
CA SER A 442 -9.17 36.49 14.64
C SER A 442 -8.77 37.49 13.53
N ASP A 443 -8.13 37.02 12.46
CA ASP A 443 -7.78 37.75 11.25
C ASP A 443 -7.52 36.75 10.09
N PRO A 444 -8.55 36.38 9.29
CA PRO A 444 -8.41 35.40 8.22
C PRO A 444 -7.56 35.94 7.04
N PHE A 445 -7.10 35.08 6.16
CA PHE A 445 -6.43 35.49 4.92
C PHE A 445 -7.38 36.23 3.98
N SER A 446 -8.67 35.85 3.96
CA SER A 446 -9.68 36.48 3.10
C SER A 446 -9.88 37.97 3.39
N THR A 447 -9.72 38.40 4.65
CA THR A 447 -9.77 39.83 5.03
C THR A 447 -8.57 40.60 4.50
N LEU A 448 -7.38 39.99 4.41
CA LEU A 448 -6.21 40.63 3.81
C LEU A 448 -6.39 40.95 2.33
N VAL A 449 -7.15 40.12 1.62
CA VAL A 449 -7.44 40.29 0.18
C VAL A 449 -8.79 40.95 -0.07
N ASN A 450 -9.53 41.31 0.99
CA ASN A 450 -10.88 41.88 0.94
C ASN A 450 -11.88 41.03 0.11
N LEU A 451 -11.83 39.71 0.31
CA LEU A 451 -12.68 38.72 -0.34
C LEU A 451 -13.29 37.78 0.70
N ASP A 452 -14.34 37.06 0.30
CA ASP A 452 -14.92 35.98 1.10
C ASP A 452 -14.20 34.65 0.80
N HIS A 453 -14.04 33.79 1.82
CA HIS A 453 -13.42 32.46 1.67
C HIS A 453 -13.97 31.64 0.48
N PRO A 454 -15.30 31.56 0.24
CA PRO A 454 -15.85 30.78 -0.87
C PRO A 454 -15.48 31.32 -2.26
N ARG A 455 -15.03 32.58 -2.37
CA ARG A 455 -14.53 33.15 -3.63
C ARG A 455 -13.08 32.78 -3.88
N ILE A 456 -12.33 32.48 -2.82
CA ILE A 456 -10.92 32.08 -2.89
C ILE A 456 -10.84 30.57 -3.15
N GLU A 457 -11.84 29.79 -2.68
CA GLU A 457 -11.91 28.35 -2.90
C GLU A 457 -11.76 27.97 -4.38
N GLY A 458 -10.89 27.00 -4.67
CA GLY A 458 -10.62 26.52 -6.02
C GLY A 458 -9.65 27.38 -6.84
N SER A 459 -9.29 28.56 -6.34
CA SER A 459 -8.42 29.50 -7.06
C SER A 459 -6.96 29.04 -7.11
N LYS A 460 -6.30 29.31 -8.24
CA LYS A 460 -4.85 29.18 -8.39
C LYS A 460 -4.23 30.56 -8.34
N ILE A 461 -3.48 30.81 -7.28
CA ILE A 461 -3.00 32.13 -6.91
C ILE A 461 -1.50 32.16 -7.10
N LEU A 462 -1.01 33.13 -7.86
CA LEU A 462 0.39 33.50 -7.88
C LEU A 462 0.62 34.58 -6.81
N LEU A 463 1.49 34.33 -5.83
CA LEU A 463 1.88 35.31 -4.83
C LEU A 463 3.34 35.71 -5.02
N GLU A 464 3.52 36.94 -5.50
CA GLU A 464 4.80 37.59 -5.70
C GLU A 464 5.26 38.29 -4.41
N TYR A 465 6.49 38.04 -3.97
CA TYR A 465 7.05 38.64 -2.75
C TYR A 465 8.50 39.11 -2.94
N SER A 466 8.91 40.11 -2.15
CA SER A 466 10.31 40.55 -2.01
C SER A 466 11.00 39.80 -0.87
N SER A 467 12.34 39.72 -0.87
CA SER A 467 13.08 38.92 0.13
C SER A 467 12.93 39.43 1.57
N ASN A 468 12.53 40.71 1.72
CA ASN A 468 12.32 41.40 2.99
C ASN A 468 10.87 41.30 3.51
N ALA A 469 9.92 40.95 2.64
CA ALA A 469 8.52 40.88 3.03
C ALA A 469 8.25 39.68 3.95
N ASN A 470 7.34 39.85 4.92
CA ASN A 470 6.93 38.80 5.86
C ASN A 470 5.86 37.87 5.24
N PHE A 471 6.21 37.20 4.14
CA PHE A 471 5.30 36.29 3.44
C PHE A 471 4.92 35.07 4.31
N GLU A 472 5.74 34.73 5.31
CA GLU A 472 5.47 33.66 6.26
C GLU A 472 4.20 33.91 7.07
N GLU A 473 3.93 35.15 7.45
CA GLU A 473 2.71 35.51 8.18
C GLU A 473 1.46 35.40 7.29
N VAL A 474 1.56 35.78 6.02
CA VAL A 474 0.47 35.66 5.04
C VAL A 474 0.09 34.19 4.82
N VAL A 475 1.10 33.34 4.59
CA VAL A 475 0.90 31.89 4.43
C VAL A 475 0.35 31.25 5.71
N LYS A 476 0.79 31.73 6.88
CA LYS A 476 0.27 31.26 8.17
C LYS A 476 -1.22 31.55 8.31
N LYS A 477 -1.66 32.78 7.97
CA LYS A 477 -3.08 33.17 7.97
C LYS A 477 -3.90 32.36 6.96
N PHE A 478 -3.34 32.07 5.78
CA PHE A 478 -3.98 31.22 4.78
C PHE A 478 -4.25 29.81 5.33
N PHE A 479 -3.25 29.17 5.94
CA PHE A 479 -3.45 27.85 6.54
C PHE A 479 -4.36 27.86 7.76
N ASP A 480 -4.28 28.89 8.61
CA ASP A 480 -5.14 29.00 9.79
C ASP A 480 -6.62 29.18 9.36
N GLU A 481 -6.89 29.90 8.26
CA GLU A 481 -8.23 30.00 7.67
C GLU A 481 -8.69 28.68 7.02
N GLY A 482 -7.85 28.00 6.22
CA GLY A 482 -8.22 26.73 5.61
C GLY A 482 -8.54 25.66 6.66
N ILE A 483 -7.73 25.61 7.72
CA ILE A 483 -7.99 24.79 8.91
C ILE A 483 -9.37 25.10 9.53
N ALA A 484 -9.70 26.38 9.71
CA ALA A 484 -10.97 26.79 10.30
C ALA A 484 -12.18 26.44 9.40
N ASN A 485 -11.97 26.34 8.09
CA ASN A 485 -12.97 25.92 7.11
C ASN A 485 -12.97 24.42 6.82
N ALA A 486 -12.25 23.62 7.62
CA ALA A 486 -12.16 22.18 7.51
C ALA A 486 -11.44 21.68 6.24
N GLU A 487 -10.57 22.48 5.66
CA GLU A 487 -9.77 22.11 4.50
C GLU A 487 -8.55 21.29 4.90
N MET A 488 -8.10 20.41 4.01
CA MET A 488 -6.83 19.69 4.20
C MET A 488 -5.69 20.57 3.68
N CYS A 489 -4.85 21.04 4.60
CA CYS A 489 -3.74 21.95 4.29
C CYS A 489 -2.43 21.21 4.04
N ALA A 490 -1.76 21.48 2.91
CA ALA A 490 -0.42 20.97 2.63
C ALA A 490 0.54 22.06 2.13
N LEU A 491 1.79 21.98 2.60
CA LEU A 491 2.90 22.85 2.21
C LEU A 491 3.93 22.02 1.45
N PHE A 492 4.19 22.37 0.20
CA PHE A 492 5.32 21.87 -0.58
C PHE A 492 6.42 22.92 -0.53
N THR A 493 7.55 22.59 0.10
CA THR A 493 8.65 23.53 0.35
C THR A 493 9.98 22.78 0.28
N SER A 494 11.09 23.48 0.50
CA SER A 494 12.39 22.88 0.71
C SER A 494 12.86 23.08 2.15
N LYS A 495 13.75 22.19 2.62
CA LYS A 495 14.30 22.31 4.00
C LYS A 495 15.14 23.57 4.21
N SER A 496 15.62 24.21 3.15
CA SER A 496 16.36 25.46 3.19
C SER A 496 15.46 26.68 3.41
N SER A 497 14.16 26.58 3.08
CA SER A 497 13.22 27.69 3.12
C SER A 497 12.95 28.23 4.53
N LYS A 498 12.66 29.54 4.62
CA LYS A 498 12.19 30.20 5.84
C LYS A 498 10.80 29.70 6.26
N LEU A 499 9.93 29.39 5.28
CA LEU A 499 8.59 28.85 5.55
C LEU A 499 8.63 27.50 6.25
N TYR A 500 9.55 26.63 5.82
CA TYR A 500 9.76 25.34 6.49
C TYR A 500 10.02 25.54 7.98
N ARG A 501 10.92 26.46 8.36
CA ARG A 501 11.25 26.71 9.77
C ARG A 501 10.09 27.32 10.56
N SER A 502 9.30 28.18 9.93
CA SER A 502 8.16 28.86 10.56
C SER A 502 6.98 27.92 10.81
N LEU A 503 6.73 26.98 9.89
CA LEU A 503 5.59 26.07 9.96
C LEU A 503 5.94 24.70 10.54
N LYS A 504 7.23 24.38 10.68
CA LYS A 504 7.69 23.14 11.34
C LYS A 504 7.10 23.04 12.75
N GLY A 505 6.37 21.96 12.99
CA GLY A 505 5.71 21.69 14.26
C GLY A 505 4.20 21.94 14.27
N LYS A 506 3.63 22.65 13.28
CA LYS A 506 2.17 22.68 13.07
C LYS A 506 1.73 21.35 12.46
N ARG A 507 1.10 20.44 13.21
CA ARG A 507 0.86 19.07 12.74
C ARG A 507 -0.42 18.92 11.91
N MET A 508 -1.28 19.92 11.90
CA MET A 508 -2.45 20.04 11.01
C MET A 508 -2.11 20.50 9.59
N VAL A 509 -0.89 21.00 9.36
CA VAL A 509 -0.39 21.27 8.00
C VAL A 509 0.51 20.11 7.60
N ARG A 510 0.23 19.48 6.47
CA ARG A 510 1.09 18.44 5.90
C ARG A 510 2.28 19.08 5.20
N ILE A 511 3.47 18.92 5.75
CA ILE A 511 4.68 19.48 5.16
C ILE A 511 5.33 18.42 4.27
N VAL A 512 5.50 18.74 2.99
CA VAL A 512 6.31 18.02 2.03
C VAL A 512 7.58 18.84 1.78
N ALA A 513 8.71 18.37 2.28
CA ALA A 513 9.98 19.09 2.25
C ALA A 513 10.98 18.44 1.29
N ALA A 514 11.36 19.15 0.23
CA ALA A 514 12.46 18.74 -0.64
C ALA A 514 13.81 18.89 0.06
N SER A 515 14.68 17.91 -0.13
CA SER A 515 16.03 17.88 0.43
C SER A 515 17.00 17.13 -0.46
N SER A 516 18.14 17.76 -0.76
CA SER A 516 19.25 17.15 -1.50
C SER A 516 19.98 16.05 -0.72
N LEU A 517 19.75 15.94 0.59
CA LEU A 517 20.32 14.90 1.45
C LEU A 517 19.55 13.59 1.40
N VAL A 518 18.38 13.59 0.72
CA VAL A 518 17.45 12.49 0.71
C VAL A 518 17.32 11.97 -0.71
N SER A 519 17.66 10.69 -0.93
CA SER A 519 17.55 10.05 -2.25
C SER A 519 16.23 9.29 -2.45
N VAL A 520 15.43 9.15 -1.39
CA VAL A 520 14.16 8.40 -1.37
C VAL A 520 13.16 9.13 -0.48
N PRO A 521 11.88 9.26 -0.86
CA PRO A 521 10.89 9.89 0.01
C PRO A 521 10.82 9.24 1.40
N ASP A 522 10.87 10.06 2.45
CA ASP A 522 10.90 9.60 3.84
C ASP A 522 10.02 10.49 4.73
N GLU A 523 9.05 9.91 5.43
CA GLU A 523 8.20 10.62 6.39
C GLU A 523 8.86 10.63 7.78
N SER A 524 9.03 11.82 8.34
CA SER A 524 9.55 12.03 9.69
C SER A 524 8.51 11.61 10.75
N PRO A 525 8.92 11.33 12.00
CA PRO A 525 7.98 11.00 13.10
C PRO A 525 6.96 12.13 13.39
N ASP A 526 7.23 13.35 12.93
CA ASP A 526 6.29 14.47 13.05
C ASP A 526 5.18 14.42 11.99
N GLY A 527 5.35 13.57 10.96
CA GLY A 527 4.47 13.41 9.79
C GLY A 527 4.76 14.43 8.69
N GLU A 528 6.02 14.87 8.59
CA GLU A 528 6.57 15.63 7.46
C GLU A 528 7.09 14.63 6.42
N ILE A 529 6.69 14.78 5.16
CA ILE A 529 7.17 13.95 4.05
C ILE A 529 8.39 14.62 3.44
N GLN A 530 9.55 14.00 3.53
CA GLN A 530 10.76 14.45 2.87
C GLN A 530 10.81 13.84 1.48
N ILE A 531 11.16 14.62 0.47
CA ILE A 531 11.36 14.14 -0.90
C ILE A 531 12.74 14.56 -1.40
N PRO A 532 13.33 13.81 -2.34
CA PRO A 532 14.49 14.30 -3.08
C PRO A 532 14.16 15.64 -3.76
N ASP A 533 15.17 16.52 -3.84
CA ASP A 533 15.03 17.75 -4.59
C ASP A 533 14.90 17.48 -6.10
N LYS A 534 14.24 18.39 -6.82
CA LYS A 534 14.10 18.34 -8.29
C LYS A 534 13.44 17.07 -8.81
N GLU A 535 12.44 16.54 -8.11
CA GLU A 535 11.67 15.37 -8.56
C GLU A 535 10.19 15.74 -8.69
N LEU A 536 9.86 16.48 -9.76
CA LEU A 536 8.49 16.89 -10.06
C LEU A 536 7.52 15.69 -10.07
N GLY A 537 7.95 14.54 -10.57
CA GLY A 537 7.11 13.32 -10.61
C GLY A 537 6.65 12.84 -9.22
N LEU A 538 7.44 13.11 -8.17
CA LEU A 538 7.06 12.79 -6.79
C LEU A 538 6.12 13.86 -6.21
N VAL A 539 6.34 15.13 -6.55
CA VAL A 539 5.42 16.21 -6.16
C VAL A 539 4.05 15.98 -6.79
N THR A 540 3.99 15.68 -8.09
CA THR A 540 2.73 15.40 -8.79
C THR A 540 2.05 14.15 -8.24
N SER A 541 2.79 13.07 -7.94
CA SER A 541 2.19 11.88 -7.33
C SER A 541 1.59 12.18 -5.96
N LEU A 542 2.29 12.95 -5.12
CA LEU A 542 1.80 13.31 -3.78
C LEU A 542 0.56 14.23 -3.86
N VAL A 543 0.56 15.19 -4.79
CA VAL A 543 -0.62 16.04 -5.04
C VAL A 543 -1.82 15.19 -5.47
N THR A 544 -1.63 14.26 -6.40
CA THR A 544 -2.67 13.32 -6.82
C THR A 544 -3.14 12.45 -5.66
N ASP A 545 -2.22 11.95 -4.82
CA ASP A 545 -2.58 11.17 -3.64
C ASP A 545 -3.40 12.00 -2.65
N PHE A 546 -3.02 13.25 -2.38
CA PHE A 546 -3.79 14.13 -1.51
C PHE A 546 -5.18 14.38 -2.09
N PHE A 547 -5.30 14.52 -3.40
CA PHE A 547 -6.58 14.70 -4.07
C PHE A 547 -7.47 13.45 -4.02
N GLU A 548 -6.95 12.30 -4.48
CA GLU A 548 -7.70 11.03 -4.52
C GLU A 548 -8.14 10.58 -3.13
N ASN A 549 -7.31 10.80 -2.09
CA ASN A 549 -7.63 10.38 -0.73
C ASN A 549 -8.62 11.32 -0.01
N ASN A 550 -8.88 12.53 -0.54
CA ASN A 550 -9.68 13.55 0.12
C ASN A 550 -10.76 14.15 -0.79
N MET A 551 -11.38 13.34 -1.66
CA MET A 551 -12.40 13.82 -2.63
C MET A 551 -13.61 14.53 -1.99
N SER A 552 -13.87 14.31 -0.69
CA SER A 552 -14.99 14.93 0.03
C SER A 552 -14.63 16.20 0.80
N VAL A 553 -13.38 16.68 0.71
CA VAL A 553 -12.87 17.81 1.49
C VAL A 553 -12.14 18.78 0.55
N ALA A 554 -12.31 20.08 0.76
CA ALA A 554 -11.54 21.09 0.05
C ALA A 554 -10.05 21.02 0.44
N LEU A 555 -9.17 21.31 -0.52
CA LEU A 555 -7.72 21.18 -0.35
C LEU A 555 -7.06 22.55 -0.47
N SER A 556 -6.16 22.86 0.45
CA SER A 556 -5.40 24.11 0.44
C SER A 556 -3.91 23.84 0.37
N PHE A 557 -3.31 24.14 -0.78
CA PHE A 557 -1.91 23.89 -1.06
C PHE A 557 -1.09 25.17 -1.15
N VAL A 558 0.15 25.12 -0.66
CA VAL A 558 1.13 26.17 -0.87
C VAL A 558 2.39 25.55 -1.46
N PHE A 559 2.80 26.06 -2.62
CA PHE A 559 4.03 25.67 -3.30
C PHE A 559 5.07 26.78 -3.12
N ASP A 560 6.10 26.46 -2.36
CA ASP A 560 7.26 27.29 -2.08
C ASP A 560 8.49 26.72 -2.79
N SER A 561 9.44 27.60 -3.14
CA SER A 561 10.74 27.22 -3.68
C SER A 561 10.61 26.27 -4.88
N ILE A 562 9.70 26.60 -5.81
CA ILE A 562 9.30 25.76 -6.93
C ILE A 562 10.50 25.33 -7.79
N THR A 563 11.52 26.17 -7.90
CA THR A 563 12.79 25.87 -8.57
C THR A 563 13.59 24.75 -7.92
N GLU A 564 13.43 24.50 -6.62
CA GLU A 564 14.02 23.37 -5.90
C GLU A 564 13.12 22.12 -5.94
N LEU A 565 11.80 22.30 -6.13
CA LEU A 565 10.85 21.20 -6.31
C LEU A 565 10.90 20.60 -7.72
N ILE A 566 11.11 21.43 -8.75
CA ILE A 566 11.05 21.06 -10.16
C ILE A 566 12.45 21.00 -10.75
N ARG A 567 12.78 19.89 -11.43
CA ARG A 567 14.02 19.79 -12.20
C ARG A 567 13.97 20.71 -13.41
N GLY A 568 14.71 21.81 -13.35
CA GLY A 568 14.93 22.66 -14.52
C GLY A 568 16.34 23.24 -14.53
N GLU A 569 17.14 22.89 -15.54
CA GLU A 569 18.37 23.65 -15.84
C GLU A 569 18.05 24.97 -16.55
N ARG A 570 16.87 25.05 -17.18
CA ARG A 570 16.34 26.23 -17.86
C ARG A 570 14.92 26.55 -17.40
N TRP A 571 14.54 27.82 -17.48
CA TRP A 571 13.23 28.29 -17.03
C TRP A 571 12.06 27.66 -17.81
N GLU A 572 12.26 27.23 -19.06
CA GLU A 572 11.20 26.59 -19.85
C GLU A 572 10.77 25.23 -19.25
N GLN A 573 11.70 24.50 -18.64
CA GLN A 573 11.42 23.23 -17.97
C GLN A 573 10.62 23.47 -16.69
N VAL A 574 11.01 24.49 -15.90
CA VAL A 574 10.28 24.91 -14.69
C VAL A 574 8.87 25.40 -15.05
N TYR A 575 8.74 26.20 -16.11
CA TYR A 575 7.46 26.66 -16.63
C TYR A 575 6.54 25.49 -17.02
N SER A 576 7.07 24.51 -17.77
CA SER A 576 6.33 23.31 -18.15
C SER A 576 5.88 22.51 -16.92
N GLY A 577 6.74 22.36 -15.91
CA GLY A 577 6.40 21.67 -14.67
C GLY A 577 5.31 22.38 -13.86
N ILE A 578 5.37 23.71 -13.76
CA ILE A 578 4.31 24.52 -13.12
C ILE A 578 2.99 24.36 -13.88
N LYS A 579 3.03 24.42 -15.22
CA LYS A 579 1.84 24.20 -16.04
C LYS A 579 1.22 22.82 -15.79
N GLN A 580 2.03 21.77 -15.72
CA GLN A 580 1.56 20.41 -15.39
C GLN A 580 0.91 20.36 -14.00
N LEU A 581 1.50 21.02 -12.99
CA LEU A 581 0.90 21.09 -11.65
C LEU A 581 -0.45 21.82 -11.68
N ILE A 582 -0.55 22.95 -12.37
CA ILE A 582 -1.82 23.69 -12.48
C ILE A 582 -2.89 22.84 -13.17
N GLU A 583 -2.55 22.12 -14.24
CA GLU A 583 -3.47 21.21 -14.93
C GLU A 583 -3.95 20.08 -14.02
N LEU A 584 -3.07 19.50 -13.19
CA LEU A 584 -3.45 18.51 -12.17
C LEU A 584 -4.36 19.08 -11.09
N LEU A 585 -4.16 20.35 -10.73
CA LEU A 585 -4.95 21.05 -9.72
C LEU A 585 -6.26 21.63 -10.29
N SER A 586 -6.64 21.33 -11.53
CA SER A 586 -7.84 21.88 -12.19
C SER A 586 -9.18 21.67 -11.45
N PRO A 587 -9.40 20.68 -10.56
CA PRO A 587 -10.65 20.58 -9.80
C PRO A 587 -10.96 21.85 -8.98
N SER A 588 -12.24 22.23 -8.92
CA SER A 588 -12.71 23.45 -8.24
C SER A 588 -12.63 23.40 -6.70
N THR A 589 -12.32 22.23 -6.13
CA THR A 589 -12.19 22.03 -4.67
C THR A 589 -10.77 22.28 -4.15
N VAL A 590 -9.83 22.63 -5.03
CA VAL A 590 -8.41 22.77 -4.67
C VAL A 590 -7.97 24.22 -4.76
N THR A 591 -7.67 24.86 -3.64
CA THR A 591 -7.05 26.18 -3.59
C THR A 591 -5.54 26.02 -3.55
N ALA A 592 -4.79 26.73 -4.39
CA ALA A 592 -3.33 26.63 -4.41
C ALA A 592 -2.65 27.99 -4.52
N ILE A 593 -1.68 28.25 -3.65
CA ILE A 593 -0.81 29.43 -3.70
C ILE A 593 0.57 29.01 -4.20
N PHE A 594 1.07 29.66 -5.25
CA PHE A 594 2.41 29.50 -5.78
C PHE A 594 3.24 30.73 -5.41
N LEU A 595 4.29 30.52 -4.62
CA LEU A 595 5.16 31.59 -4.13
C LEU A 595 6.31 31.82 -5.10
N VAL A 596 6.52 33.09 -5.47
CA VAL A 596 7.62 33.51 -6.35
C VAL A 596 8.31 34.74 -5.79
N ASN A 597 9.62 34.64 -5.57
CA ASN A 597 10.44 35.77 -5.17
C ASN A 597 10.82 36.61 -6.39
N THR A 598 10.42 37.88 -6.39
CA THR A 598 10.62 38.79 -7.53
C THR A 598 12.06 39.17 -7.80
N GLU A 599 12.95 39.07 -6.80
CA GLU A 599 14.37 39.44 -6.90
C GLU A 599 15.23 38.30 -7.44
N THR A 600 14.84 37.05 -7.15
CA THR A 600 15.59 35.85 -7.58
C THR A 600 15.12 35.30 -8.92
N THR A 601 13.97 35.76 -9.41
CA THR A 601 13.32 35.25 -10.63
C THR A 601 13.60 36.19 -11.81
N GLU A 602 14.05 35.64 -12.93
CA GLU A 602 14.26 36.43 -14.16
C GLU A 602 12.96 37.09 -14.63
N ALA A 603 13.01 38.38 -15.01
CA ALA A 603 11.85 39.17 -15.38
C ALA A 603 11.04 38.57 -16.55
N ARG A 604 11.72 37.96 -17.53
CA ARG A 604 11.07 37.27 -18.66
C ARG A 604 10.26 36.06 -18.19
N PHE A 605 10.84 35.26 -17.31
CA PHE A 605 10.18 34.08 -16.75
C PHE A 605 9.00 34.47 -15.87
N LEU A 606 9.18 35.49 -15.02
CA LEU A 606 8.12 36.04 -14.18
C LEU A 606 6.93 36.54 -15.03
N GLY A 607 7.20 37.25 -16.14
CA GLY A 607 6.18 37.66 -17.09
C GLY A 607 5.40 36.49 -17.69
N ALA A 608 6.09 35.39 -18.03
CA ALA A 608 5.44 34.17 -18.52
C ALA A 608 4.58 33.49 -17.43
N LEU A 609 5.08 33.43 -16.18
CA LEU A 609 4.32 32.88 -15.05
C LEU A 609 3.02 33.63 -14.81
N ARG A 610 3.03 34.96 -14.85
CA ARG A 610 1.80 35.77 -14.74
C ARG A 610 0.75 35.36 -15.78
N GLY A 611 1.16 34.87 -16.96
CA GLY A 611 0.23 34.37 -17.98
C GLY A 611 -0.53 33.10 -17.58
N LEU A 612 0.00 32.29 -16.66
CA LEU A 612 -0.60 31.02 -16.23
C LEU A 612 -1.68 31.18 -15.16
N PHE A 613 -1.66 32.27 -14.39
CA PHE A 613 -2.53 32.45 -13.23
C PHE A 613 -3.62 33.51 -13.48
N SER A 614 -4.86 33.14 -13.15
CA SER A 614 -6.01 34.04 -13.19
C SER A 614 -6.02 34.99 -11.99
N VAL A 615 -5.50 34.54 -10.85
CA VAL A 615 -5.35 35.34 -9.62
C VAL A 615 -3.87 35.60 -9.34
N GLN A 616 -3.51 36.87 -9.20
CA GLN A 616 -2.16 37.34 -8.93
C GLN A 616 -2.22 38.32 -7.76
N MET A 617 -1.32 38.09 -6.81
CA MET A 617 -1.16 38.89 -5.61
C MET A 617 0.29 39.30 -5.48
N ARG A 618 0.52 40.49 -4.94
CA ARG A 618 1.84 41.03 -4.69
C ARG A 618 1.93 41.54 -3.26
N LEU A 619 3.00 41.15 -2.58
CA LEU A 619 3.32 41.60 -1.24
C LEU A 619 4.38 42.71 -1.33
N ASP A 620 3.99 43.94 -0.99
CA ASP A 620 4.88 45.11 -0.99
C ASP A 620 5.57 45.29 0.37
N ASP A 621 6.78 45.87 0.36
CA ASP A 621 7.69 46.03 1.52
C ASP A 621 7.42 47.31 2.35
N THR A 622 6.38 48.09 2.02
CA THR A 622 6.10 49.35 2.75
C THR A 622 5.51 49.07 4.14
N GLN A 623 5.82 49.92 5.11
CA GLN A 623 5.60 49.78 6.58
C GLN A 623 4.14 49.53 7.05
N GLY A 624 3.20 49.25 6.14
CA GLY A 624 1.96 48.55 6.43
C GLY A 624 1.82 47.39 5.44
N GLN A 625 1.73 46.15 5.97
CA GLN A 625 1.63 44.86 5.28
C GLN A 625 0.45 44.77 4.29
N ALA A 626 0.44 45.57 3.23
CA ALA A 626 -0.63 45.58 2.26
C ALA A 626 -0.38 44.50 1.22
N LEU A 627 -0.93 43.30 1.46
CA LEU A 627 -1.12 42.32 0.39
C LEU A 627 -2.05 42.96 -0.66
N ARG A 628 -1.54 43.18 -1.87
CA ARG A 628 -2.30 43.80 -2.97
C ARG A 628 -2.65 42.75 -3.99
N VAL A 629 -3.94 42.64 -4.31
CA VAL A 629 -4.42 41.83 -5.43
C VAL A 629 -4.16 42.61 -6.72
N THR A 630 -3.17 42.17 -7.51
CA THR A 630 -2.77 42.81 -8.77
C THR A 630 -3.69 42.41 -9.93
N LYS A 631 -4.23 41.19 -9.89
CA LYS A 631 -5.17 40.68 -10.89
C LYS A 631 -6.04 39.60 -10.23
N ALA A 632 -7.35 39.65 -10.43
CA ALA A 632 -8.22 38.55 -10.04
C ALA A 632 -9.31 38.35 -11.09
N ALA A 633 -9.30 37.19 -11.74
CA ALA A 633 -10.40 36.68 -12.53
C ALA A 633 -10.85 35.37 -11.87
N PHE A 634 -11.96 35.44 -11.13
CA PHE A 634 -12.58 34.30 -10.47
C PHE A 634 -13.45 33.53 -11.45
#